data_AF-G2J3F2-F1
#
_entry.id   AF-G2J3F2-F1
#
_cell.length_a   1.000
_cell.length_b   1.000
_cell.length_c   1.000
_cell.angle_alpha   90.00
_cell.angle_beta   90.00
_cell.angle_gamma   90.00
#
_symmetry.space_group_name_H-M   'P 1'
#
loop_
_entity.id
_entity.type
_entity.pdbx_description
1 polymer ?
#
loop_
_entity_poly.entity_id
_entity_poly.type
_entity_poly.pdbx_seq_one_letter_code
_entity_poly.pdbx_strand_id
1 'polypeptide(L)'
;MPGFLLHLGATVMCAHGGQATPTAPFPRVLVSGQPVTTLTAPYVVAGCSMPPPSAGNGPCVTGQWLVGATRVFAGGQPVLLQSSSSICTPTGTPMMVTVTQLRVSGV
;
A
#
# COMPACT_ATOMS: atom_id res chain seq x y z
N MET A 1 6.88 -11.42 5.37
CA MET A 1 5.81 -11.76 6.34
C MET A 1 4.65 -12.36 5.56
N PRO A 2 3.99 -13.41 6.07
CA PRO A 2 2.78 -13.94 5.46
C PRO A 2 1.62 -12.95 5.54
N GLY A 3 0.76 -12.92 4.51
CA GLY A 3 -0.46 -12.11 4.53
C GLY A 3 -1.32 -12.28 3.29
N PHE A 4 -2.51 -11.67 3.29
CA PHE A 4 -3.38 -11.64 2.12
C PHE A 4 -2.86 -10.67 1.05
N LEU A 5 -2.93 -11.05 -0.22
CA LEU A 5 -2.47 -10.21 -1.32
C LEU A 5 -3.28 -8.91 -1.41
N LEU A 6 -2.59 -7.80 -1.69
CA LEU A 6 -3.21 -6.54 -2.03
C LEU A 6 -3.56 -6.47 -3.51
N HIS A 7 -4.67 -5.81 -3.79
CA HIS A 7 -5.14 -5.45 -5.11
C HIS A 7 -5.66 -4.01 -5.12
N LEU A 8 -5.98 -3.48 -6.29
CA LEU A 8 -6.49 -2.11 -6.47
C LEU A 8 -7.68 -1.75 -5.56
N GLY A 9 -8.59 -2.70 -5.31
CA GLY A 9 -9.74 -2.49 -4.42
C GLY A 9 -9.44 -2.58 -2.91
N ALA A 10 -8.17 -2.68 -2.49
CA ALA A 10 -7.82 -2.71 -1.08
C ALA A 10 -7.91 -1.30 -0.48
N THR A 11 -8.40 -1.20 0.76
CA THR A 11 -8.39 0.05 1.51
C THR A 11 -7.05 0.18 2.23
N VAL A 12 -6.25 1.15 1.80
CA VAL A 12 -4.97 1.49 2.41
C VAL A 12 -5.04 2.93 2.92
N MET A 13 -4.68 3.16 4.18
CA MET A 13 -4.72 4.48 4.81
C MET A 13 -3.33 4.88 5.30
N CYS A 14 -2.93 6.14 5.23
CA CYS A 14 -1.80 6.59 6.03
C CYS A 14 -2.19 6.52 7.53
N ALA A 15 -1.20 6.42 8.43
CA ALA A 15 -1.44 6.40 9.87
C ALA A 15 -2.25 7.61 10.41
N HIS A 16 -2.33 8.70 9.63
CA HIS A 16 -3.08 9.91 9.95
C HIS A 16 -4.44 10.01 9.24
N GLY A 17 -4.98 8.89 8.76
CA GLY A 17 -6.35 8.83 8.22
C GLY A 17 -6.54 9.32 6.78
N GLY A 18 -5.45 9.58 6.04
CA GLY A 18 -5.51 9.86 4.60
C GLY A 18 -5.64 8.58 3.77
N GLN A 19 -6.46 8.60 2.72
CA GLN A 19 -6.61 7.48 1.79
C GLN A 19 -5.38 7.37 0.90
N ALA A 20 -4.74 6.20 0.90
CA ALA A 20 -3.62 5.88 0.03
C ALA A 20 -4.09 5.01 -1.14
N THR A 21 -3.73 5.37 -2.37
CA THR A 21 -4.11 4.62 -3.58
C THR A 21 -2.90 4.34 -4.47
N PRO A 22 -2.77 3.12 -5.03
CA PRO A 22 -1.71 2.78 -5.97
C PRO A 22 -1.91 3.52 -7.29
N THR A 23 -0.85 4.11 -7.85
CA THR A 23 -0.92 4.76 -9.17
C THR A 23 -0.53 3.85 -10.33
N ALA A 24 0.11 2.71 -10.03
CA ALA A 24 0.56 1.75 -11.03
C ALA A 24 0.31 0.29 -10.58
N PRO A 25 -0.96 -0.15 -10.45
CA PRO A 25 -1.26 -1.56 -10.23
C PRO A 25 -0.83 -2.42 -11.44
N PHE A 26 -0.66 -3.73 -11.25
CA PHE A 26 -0.26 -4.65 -12.31
C PHE A 26 -1.48 -5.37 -12.93
N PRO A 27 -1.95 -4.96 -14.12
CA PRO A 27 -3.27 -5.36 -14.63
C PRO A 27 -3.34 -6.80 -15.17
N ARG A 28 -2.19 -7.49 -15.36
CA ARG A 28 -2.17 -8.85 -15.94
C ARG A 28 -2.48 -9.95 -14.92
N VAL A 29 -2.42 -9.64 -13.63
CA VAL A 29 -2.75 -10.59 -12.55
C VAL A 29 -3.87 -9.98 -11.73
N LEU A 30 -4.99 -10.70 -11.66
CA LEU A 30 -6.17 -10.28 -10.94
C LEU A 30 -6.39 -11.18 -9.72
N VAL A 31 -6.80 -10.56 -8.61
CA VAL A 31 -7.35 -11.26 -7.46
C VAL A 31 -8.71 -10.64 -7.15
N SER A 32 -9.74 -11.47 -6.99
CA SER A 32 -11.14 -11.00 -6.84
C SER A 32 -11.58 -10.05 -7.97
N GLY A 33 -11.05 -10.26 -9.19
CA GLY A 33 -11.34 -9.42 -10.35
C GLY A 33 -10.61 -8.06 -10.38
N GLN A 34 -9.75 -7.78 -9.40
CA GLN A 34 -9.01 -6.52 -9.28
C GLN A 34 -7.50 -6.72 -9.55
N PRO A 35 -6.83 -5.80 -10.26
CA PRO A 35 -5.37 -5.83 -10.46
C PRO A 35 -4.59 -5.90 -9.15
N VAL A 36 -3.61 -6.80 -9.07
CA VAL A 36 -2.70 -6.85 -7.90
C VAL A 36 -1.79 -5.63 -7.87
N THR A 37 -1.30 -5.28 -6.68
CA THR A 37 -0.28 -4.23 -6.51
C THR A 37 1.07 -4.85 -6.16
N THR A 38 2.15 -4.28 -6.69
CA THR A 38 3.51 -4.77 -6.50
C THR A 38 4.35 -3.80 -5.65
N LEU A 39 5.49 -4.27 -5.15
CA LEU A 39 6.38 -3.51 -4.27
C LEU A 39 6.80 -2.14 -4.83
N THR A 40 6.98 -2.05 -6.16
CA THR A 40 7.39 -0.83 -6.84
C THR A 40 6.24 0.13 -7.16
N ALA A 41 4.98 -0.25 -6.89
CA ALA A 41 3.84 0.61 -7.15
C ALA A 41 3.88 1.84 -6.23
N PRO A 42 3.94 3.07 -6.78
CA PRO A 42 3.84 4.28 -5.97
C PRO A 42 2.43 4.42 -5.41
N TYR A 43 2.31 4.96 -4.19
CA TYR A 43 1.02 5.33 -3.61
C TYR A 43 0.94 6.85 -3.46
N VAL A 44 -0.22 7.41 -3.81
CA VAL A 44 -0.57 8.80 -3.49
C VAL A 44 -1.49 8.81 -2.28
N VAL A 45 -1.32 9.78 -1.39
CA VAL A 45 -2.11 9.92 -0.17
C VAL A 45 -2.93 11.20 -0.24
N ALA A 46 -4.25 11.08 -0.06
CA ALA A 46 -5.19 12.19 -0.06
C ALA A 46 -5.95 12.27 1.26
N GLY A 47 -6.30 13.48 1.70
CA GLY A 47 -7.10 13.68 2.92
C GLY A 47 -6.37 13.37 4.24
N CYS A 48 -5.04 13.36 4.25
CA CYS A 48 -4.26 13.21 5.48
C CYS A 48 -4.51 14.39 6.43
N SER A 49 -4.92 14.12 7.67
CA SER A 49 -5.27 15.16 8.65
C SER A 49 -4.08 15.69 9.45
N MET A 50 -2.86 15.20 9.19
CA MET A 50 -1.65 15.66 9.88
C MET A 50 -1.35 17.12 9.48
N PRO A 51 -1.28 18.07 10.43
CA PRO A 51 -1.10 19.47 10.10
C PRO A 51 0.31 19.76 9.54
N PRO A 52 0.46 20.83 8.74
CA PRO A 52 1.75 21.26 8.24
C PRO A 52 2.64 21.86 9.34
N PRO A 53 3.96 22.00 9.08
CA PRO A 53 4.86 22.73 9.97
C PRO A 53 4.36 24.15 10.25
N SER A 54 4.48 24.66 11.48
CA SER A 54 5.15 24.06 12.65
C SER A 54 4.28 23.16 13.55
N ALA A 55 2.97 23.07 13.29
CA ALA A 55 2.04 22.30 14.13
C ALA A 55 2.18 20.78 13.95
N GLY A 56 2.77 20.34 12.83
CA GLY A 56 3.10 18.95 12.55
C GLY A 56 4.10 18.84 11.40
N ASN A 57 4.29 17.65 10.86
CA ASN A 57 5.13 17.41 9.69
C ASN A 57 4.32 16.81 8.52
N GLY A 58 3.02 17.11 8.44
CA GLY A 58 2.14 16.66 7.36
C GLY A 58 1.86 17.72 6.30
N PRO A 59 0.86 17.50 5.41
CA PRO A 59 0.15 16.24 5.21
C PRO A 59 1.02 15.19 4.49
N CYS A 60 0.72 13.91 4.69
CA CYS A 60 1.29 12.85 3.85
C CYS A 60 0.76 13.03 2.42
N VAL A 61 1.65 13.00 1.43
CA VAL A 61 1.29 13.15 0.00
C VAL A 61 1.57 11.89 -0.81
N THR A 62 2.57 11.11 -0.41
CA THR A 62 2.87 9.83 -1.04
C THR A 62 3.20 8.77 -0.01
N GLY A 63 3.15 7.51 -0.44
CA GLY A 63 3.64 6.37 0.31
C GLY A 63 4.40 5.41 -0.60
N GLN A 64 5.34 4.69 -0.01
CA GLN A 64 6.11 3.66 -0.66
C GLN A 64 6.15 2.41 0.21
N TRP A 65 6.22 1.25 -0.42
CA TRP A 65 6.35 -0.02 0.26
C TRP A 65 7.82 -0.40 0.38
N LEU A 66 8.18 -0.93 1.54
CA LEU A 66 9.55 -1.32 1.85
C LEU A 66 9.75 -2.83 1.69
N VAL A 67 8.72 -3.62 2.00
CA VAL A 67 8.79 -5.09 1.98
C VAL A 67 7.56 -5.67 1.30
N GLY A 68 7.78 -6.46 0.24
CA GLY A 68 6.76 -7.25 -0.45
C GLY A 68 6.78 -8.72 -0.04
N ALA A 69 6.09 -9.55 -0.82
CA ALA A 69 6.17 -11.01 -0.73
C ALA A 69 7.59 -11.53 -1.06
N THR A 70 7.97 -12.65 -0.47
CA THR A 70 9.26 -13.32 -0.71
C THR A 70 9.17 -14.42 -1.76
N ARG A 71 7.97 -14.96 -2.00
CA ARG A 71 7.75 -16.08 -2.94
C ARG A 71 6.74 -15.79 -4.04
N VAL A 72 5.91 -14.78 -3.89
CA VAL A 72 4.86 -14.45 -4.86
C VAL A 72 5.23 -13.21 -5.65
N PHE A 73 5.33 -13.37 -6.98
CA PHE A 73 5.75 -12.31 -7.89
C PHE A 73 4.72 -12.11 -9.00
N ALA A 74 4.57 -10.87 -9.45
CA ALA A 74 3.79 -10.52 -10.64
C ALA A 74 4.64 -9.59 -11.51
N GLY A 75 4.83 -9.95 -12.79
CA GLY A 75 5.70 -9.18 -13.69
C GLY A 75 7.16 -9.08 -13.23
N GLY A 76 7.64 -10.10 -12.51
CA GLY A 76 8.99 -10.12 -11.92
C GLY A 76 9.16 -9.27 -10.66
N GLN A 77 8.10 -8.64 -10.16
CA GLN A 77 8.12 -7.83 -8.94
C GLN A 77 7.37 -8.53 -7.80
N PRO A 78 7.85 -8.44 -6.55
CA PRO A 78 7.11 -8.93 -5.39
C PRO A 78 5.71 -8.32 -5.33
N VAL A 79 4.68 -9.14 -5.12
CA VAL A 79 3.35 -8.62 -4.81
C VAL A 79 3.30 -8.05 -3.38
N LEU A 80 2.39 -7.13 -3.12
CA LEU A 80 2.16 -6.61 -1.78
C LEU A 80 1.20 -7.48 -0.99
N LEU A 81 1.45 -7.58 0.31
CA LEU A 81 0.67 -8.37 1.26
C LEU A 81 0.10 -7.44 2.34
N GLN A 82 -0.96 -7.87 3.04
CA GLN A 82 -1.54 -7.09 4.15
C GLN A 82 -0.51 -6.76 5.24
N SER A 83 0.49 -7.63 5.40
CA SER A 83 1.62 -7.49 6.32
C SER A 83 2.81 -6.73 5.74
N SER A 84 2.73 -6.19 4.52
CA SER A 84 3.82 -5.41 3.92
C SER A 84 4.07 -4.14 4.73
N SER A 85 5.34 -3.79 4.95
CA SER A 85 5.72 -2.55 5.60
C SER A 85 5.86 -1.43 4.59
N SER A 86 5.60 -0.20 5.03
CA SER A 86 5.59 0.98 4.18
C SER A 86 6.01 2.23 4.96
N ILE A 87 6.23 3.29 4.21
CA ILE A 87 6.56 4.62 4.73
C ILE A 87 5.81 5.67 3.93
N CYS A 88 5.25 6.66 4.61
CA CYS A 88 4.64 7.84 4.03
C CYS A 88 5.67 8.98 4.00
N THR A 89 5.57 9.84 2.98
CA THR A 89 6.31 11.11 2.96
C THR A 89 5.35 12.28 3.18
N PRO A 90 5.75 13.32 3.94
CA PRO A 90 7.08 13.51 4.54
C PRO A 90 7.23 12.94 5.97
N THR A 91 6.20 12.30 6.52
CA THR A 91 6.14 11.99 7.97
C THR A 91 7.00 10.82 8.43
N GLY A 92 7.34 9.89 7.54
CA GLY A 92 8.03 8.64 7.91
C GLY A 92 7.14 7.58 8.56
N THR A 93 5.84 7.84 8.72
CA THR A 93 4.88 6.90 9.33
C THR A 93 4.37 5.87 8.33
N PRO A 94 3.90 4.68 8.74
CA PRO A 94 3.44 3.66 7.79
C PRO A 94 2.10 4.01 7.12
N MET A 95 1.86 3.36 5.98
CA MET A 95 0.52 3.07 5.49
C MET A 95 0.00 1.79 6.14
N MET A 96 -1.31 1.74 6.38
CA MET A 96 -2.05 0.67 7.03
C MET A 96 -3.03 0.06 6.03
N VAL A 97 -2.92 -1.25 5.80
CA VAL A 97 -3.91 -2.00 5.01
C VAL A 97 -5.07 -2.39 5.92
N THR A 98 -6.19 -1.69 5.81
CA THR A 98 -7.36 -1.92 6.67
C THR A 98 -8.31 -2.95 6.08
N VAL A 99 -8.42 -3.01 4.75
CA VAL A 99 -9.28 -3.97 4.05
C VAL A 99 -8.54 -4.49 2.82
N THR A 100 -8.56 -5.81 2.63
CA THR A 100 -8.20 -6.46 1.37
C THR A 100 -9.02 -7.76 1.23
N GLN A 101 -8.95 -8.39 0.07
CA GLN A 101 -9.51 -9.73 -0.13
C GLN A 101 -8.89 -10.76 0.85
N LEU A 102 -9.67 -11.75 1.27
CA LEU A 102 -9.24 -12.76 2.26
C LEU A 102 -9.13 -14.19 1.69
N ARG A 103 -9.06 -14.33 0.37
CA ARG A 103 -9.04 -15.63 -0.33
C ARG A 103 -7.63 -16.07 -0.74
N VAL A 104 -6.78 -15.12 -1.12
CA VAL A 104 -5.43 -15.39 -1.63
C VAL A 104 -4.40 -14.81 -0.68
N SER A 105 -3.55 -15.67 -0.14
CA SER A 105 -2.45 -15.32 0.76
C SER A 105 -1.11 -15.75 0.19
N GLY A 106 -0.04 -15.09 0.63
CA GLY A 106 1.33 -15.39 0.23
C GLY A 106 2.33 -15.10 1.35
N VAL A 107 3.60 -15.37 1.06
CA VAL A 107 4.76 -15.08 1.92
C VAL A 107 5.83 -14.38 1.14
#